data_AF-A0A3A5HHA4-F1
#
_entry.id   AF-A0A3A5HHA4-F1
#
_cell.length_a   1.000
_cell.length_b   1.000
_cell.length_c   1.000
_cell.angle_alpha   90.00
_cell.angle_beta   90.00
_cell.angle_gamma   90.00
#
_symmetry.space_group_name_H-M   'P 1'
#
loop_
_entity.id
_entity.type
_entity.pdbx_description
1 polymer ?
#
loop_
_entity_poly.entity_id
_entity_poly.type
_entity_poly.pdbx_seq_one_letter_code
_entity_poly.pdbx_strand_id
1 'polypeptide(L)'
;MSNNSVKQESAEKVAMVGTPCQITASTLMNEYSDYTGKHNVDLKIGLFCMENFSYNYLKELLKEYEIDLKDVKECRIEKGFMWFYLAENQVFKISLDEAKRCIRKSCEICMDFTSEKSDISVGSVGSPEGWSTIIIRSEKGRNLVDNAEKKGYIKTKPVTDKGLKLMERLAFEKKSENLSEIKKRENVSRPVLYWRVMPSENYLDEVSDSQFIDLKGDVIDIGGCVLCGACLLACPEDIVKIKDRKPEISGECPPGCNACYVACPRTYVPENISSRGEKSPFGDYIKIISAKASIIHGQDGGVVTALLSYALADKVVDEALVVDKNIEEPWKPEAKLTRNVEDVVKAAGTKYSACPIFKAMKKIE
;
A
#
# COMPACT_ATOMS: atom_id res chain seq x y z
N MET A 1 48.55 16.76 -9.90
CA MET A 1 47.70 15.55 -10.04
C MET A 1 46.90 15.43 -8.76
N SER A 2 45.69 15.99 -8.75
CA SER A 2 44.83 16.01 -7.57
C SER A 2 43.76 14.94 -7.78
N ASN A 3 43.89 13.82 -7.06
CA ASN A 3 42.91 12.74 -7.04
C ASN A 3 41.62 13.25 -6.38
N ASN A 4 40.66 13.71 -7.18
CA ASN A 4 39.27 13.80 -6.76
C ASN A 4 38.65 12.40 -6.92
N SER A 5 38.81 11.58 -5.89
CA SER A 5 37.97 10.40 -5.71
C SER A 5 36.56 10.87 -5.37
N VAL A 6 35.70 10.97 -6.37
CA VAL A 6 34.25 11.08 -6.18
C VAL A 6 33.84 9.85 -5.38
N LYS A 7 33.56 10.02 -4.08
CA LYS A 7 32.89 9.00 -3.29
C LYS A 7 31.55 8.75 -3.98
N GLN A 8 31.35 7.57 -4.56
CA GLN A 8 30.02 7.08 -4.87
C GLN A 8 29.25 7.06 -3.54
N GLU A 9 28.37 8.03 -3.33
CA GLU A 9 27.40 7.95 -2.24
C GLU A 9 26.57 6.69 -2.47
N SER A 10 26.56 5.79 -1.48
CA SER A 10 25.69 4.62 -1.50
C SER A 10 24.24 5.09 -1.60
N ALA A 11 23.47 4.50 -2.50
CA ALA A 11 22.06 4.79 -2.65
C ALA A 11 21.32 4.68 -1.30
N GLU A 12 20.58 5.73 -0.93
CA GLU A 12 19.86 5.81 0.35
C GLU A 12 18.80 4.71 0.43
N LYS A 13 18.76 3.96 1.53
CA LYS A 13 17.81 2.87 1.73
C LYS A 13 16.50 3.41 2.28
N VAL A 14 15.39 3.14 1.59
CA VAL A 14 14.06 3.59 2.02
C VAL A 14 13.24 2.41 2.54
N ALA A 15 12.65 2.56 3.74
CA ALA A 15 11.55 1.71 4.20
C ALA A 15 10.21 2.28 3.71
N MET A 16 9.33 1.45 3.18
CA MET A 16 8.01 1.83 2.72
C MET A 16 6.92 1.13 3.54
N VAL A 17 5.91 1.88 3.96
CA VAL A 17 4.64 1.31 4.45
C VAL A 17 3.58 1.47 3.37
N GLY A 18 2.96 0.37 2.95
CA GLY A 18 1.99 0.41 1.87
C GLY A 18 0.92 -0.68 1.94
N THR A 19 -0.21 -0.40 1.33
CA THR A 19 -1.25 -1.40 1.02
C THR A 19 -0.78 -2.38 -0.05
N PRO A 20 -1.45 -3.54 -0.25
CA PRO A 20 -0.99 -4.57 -1.17
C PRO A 20 -0.66 -4.06 -2.58
N CYS A 21 -1.54 -3.23 -3.16
CA CYS A 21 -1.31 -2.68 -4.50
C CYS A 21 -0.14 -1.70 -4.58
N GLN A 22 0.17 -0.97 -3.49
CA GLN A 22 1.35 -0.11 -3.41
C GLN A 22 2.63 -0.95 -3.27
N ILE A 23 2.60 -2.03 -2.49
CA ILE A 23 3.70 -2.99 -2.38
C ILE A 23 3.98 -3.66 -3.72
N THR A 24 2.94 -4.12 -4.44
CA THR A 24 3.09 -4.67 -5.80
C THR A 24 3.75 -3.66 -6.75
N ALA A 25 3.32 -2.39 -6.73
CA ALA A 25 3.90 -1.35 -7.57
C ALA A 25 5.39 -1.11 -7.25
N SER A 26 5.75 -1.04 -5.97
CA SER A 26 7.15 -0.92 -5.56
C SER A 26 7.98 -2.13 -5.97
N THR A 27 7.42 -3.34 -5.91
CA THR A 27 8.12 -4.55 -6.36
C THR A 27 8.35 -4.54 -7.87
N LEU A 28 7.35 -4.18 -8.68
CA LEU A 28 7.51 -4.01 -10.13
C LEU A 28 8.59 -2.98 -10.47
N MET A 29 8.53 -1.81 -9.84
CA MET A 29 9.51 -0.74 -10.06
C MET A 29 10.94 -1.16 -9.67
N ASN A 30 11.12 -1.88 -8.56
CA ASN A 30 12.44 -2.37 -8.17
C ASN A 30 12.97 -3.44 -9.13
N GLU A 31 12.12 -4.38 -9.56
CA GLU A 31 12.52 -5.50 -10.41
C GLU A 31 12.83 -5.06 -11.84
N TYR A 32 12.05 -4.11 -12.36
CA TYR A 32 12.19 -3.55 -13.71
C TYR A 32 12.73 -2.12 -13.69
N SER A 33 13.73 -1.88 -12.84
CA SER A 33 14.34 -0.55 -12.67
C SER A 33 15.05 -0.02 -13.93
N ASP A 34 15.42 -0.91 -14.87
CA ASP A 34 15.95 -0.51 -16.18
C ASP A 34 14.91 0.23 -17.05
N TYR A 35 13.62 0.00 -16.80
CA TYR A 35 12.50 0.65 -17.50
C TYR A 35 11.87 1.78 -16.68
N THR A 36 11.80 1.60 -15.36
CA THR A 36 11.09 2.52 -14.46
C THR A 36 11.99 3.56 -13.82
N GLY A 37 13.31 3.37 -13.89
CA GLY A 37 14.30 4.11 -13.12
C GLY A 37 14.60 3.42 -11.79
N LYS A 38 15.74 3.78 -11.20
CA LYS A 38 16.12 3.25 -9.87
C LYS A 38 15.35 3.96 -8.78
N HIS A 39 14.57 3.19 -8.03
CA HIS A 39 13.87 3.64 -6.83
C HIS A 39 14.39 2.85 -5.63
N ASN A 40 14.89 3.53 -4.60
CA ASN A 40 15.65 2.87 -3.52
C ASN A 40 14.76 2.33 -2.38
N VAL A 41 13.59 1.74 -2.69
CA VAL A 41 12.76 1.09 -1.66
C VAL A 41 13.38 -0.26 -1.30
N ASP A 42 14.11 -0.30 -0.18
CA ASP A 42 14.84 -1.49 0.28
C ASP A 42 14.00 -2.37 1.20
N LEU A 43 13.20 -1.78 2.09
CA LEU A 43 12.39 -2.50 3.08
C LEU A 43 10.89 -2.23 2.85
N LYS A 44 10.08 -3.27 2.71
CA LYS A 44 8.64 -3.17 2.45
C LYS A 44 7.83 -3.69 3.62
N ILE A 45 7.10 -2.81 4.30
CA ILE A 45 6.14 -3.13 5.35
C ILE A 45 4.73 -3.05 4.73
N GLY A 46 4.17 -4.20 4.41
CA GLY A 46 2.83 -4.32 3.84
C GLY A 46 1.74 -4.22 4.90
N LEU A 47 0.65 -3.54 4.61
CA LEU A 47 -0.54 -3.51 5.48
C LEU A 47 -1.55 -4.56 5.02
N PHE A 48 -2.28 -5.16 5.97
CA PHE A 48 -3.50 -5.88 5.62
C PHE A 48 -4.52 -4.88 5.10
N CYS A 49 -5.21 -5.22 4.01
CA CYS A 49 -6.15 -4.31 3.38
C CYS A 49 -7.32 -5.11 2.81
N MET A 50 -8.53 -4.81 3.27
CA MET A 50 -9.74 -5.33 2.62
C MET A 50 -10.12 -4.40 1.46
N GLU A 51 -10.42 -3.15 1.78
CA GLU A 51 -10.94 -2.13 0.87
C GLU A 51 -10.33 -0.76 1.17
N ASN A 52 -10.47 0.17 0.23
CA ASN A 52 -10.06 1.56 0.42
C ASN A 52 -11.14 2.49 -0.17
N PHE A 53 -11.33 3.66 0.43
CA PHE A 53 -12.47 4.53 0.17
C PHE A 53 -12.05 5.82 -0.56
N SER A 54 -12.94 6.33 -1.40
CA SER A 54 -12.77 7.64 -2.02
C SER A 54 -12.99 8.73 -0.98
N TYR A 55 -11.97 9.57 -0.73
CA TYR A 55 -12.07 10.72 0.18
C TYR A 55 -13.28 11.59 -0.14
N ASN A 56 -13.46 11.93 -1.43
CA ASN A 56 -14.57 12.77 -1.87
C ASN A 56 -15.93 12.11 -1.63
N TYR A 57 -16.08 10.81 -1.92
CA TYR A 57 -17.37 10.15 -1.72
C TYR A 57 -17.69 9.97 -0.24
N LEU A 58 -16.67 9.64 0.57
CA LEU A 58 -16.84 9.54 2.02
C LEU A 58 -17.19 10.90 2.62
N LYS A 59 -16.55 11.99 2.15
CA LYS A 59 -16.87 13.37 2.55
C LYS A 59 -18.31 13.72 2.21
N GLU A 60 -18.80 13.42 1.00
CA GLU A 60 -20.20 13.68 0.64
C GLU A 60 -21.18 12.80 1.43
N LEU A 61 -20.85 11.53 1.69
CA LEU A 61 -21.68 10.65 2.52
C LEU A 61 -21.82 11.17 3.95
N LEU A 62 -20.72 11.61 4.58
CA LEU A 62 -20.76 12.10 5.96
C LEU A 62 -21.54 13.42 6.11
N LYS A 63 -21.61 14.24 5.07
CA LYS A 63 -22.47 15.43 5.07
C LYS A 63 -23.96 15.09 5.20
N GLU A 64 -24.40 13.92 4.72
CA GLU A 64 -25.78 13.43 4.91
C GLU A 64 -26.11 13.29 6.42
N TYR A 65 -25.09 13.17 7.27
CA TYR A 65 -25.18 13.05 8.73
C TYR A 65 -24.70 14.31 9.49
N GLU A 66 -24.53 15.43 8.79
CA GLU A 66 -24.02 16.68 9.38
C GLU A 66 -22.62 16.54 10.02
N ILE A 67 -21.83 15.55 9.56
CA ILE A 67 -20.46 15.35 9.99
C ILE A 67 -19.50 15.93 8.94
N ASP A 68 -18.68 16.91 9.33
CA ASP A 68 -17.53 17.32 8.52
C ASP A 68 -16.37 16.34 8.76
N LEU A 69 -15.84 15.79 7.68
CA LEU A 69 -14.69 14.88 7.70
C LEU A 69 -13.44 15.54 8.32
N LYS A 70 -13.37 16.88 8.33
CA LYS A 70 -12.31 17.64 9.02
C LYS A 70 -12.32 17.45 10.54
N ASP A 71 -13.48 17.19 11.13
CA ASP A 71 -13.63 17.03 12.59
C ASP A 71 -13.30 15.62 13.07
N VAL A 72 -13.11 14.68 12.13
CA VAL A 72 -12.80 13.29 12.45
C VAL A 72 -11.32 13.14 12.77
N LYS A 73 -11.03 12.79 14.03
CA LYS A 73 -9.67 12.54 14.54
C LYS A 73 -9.18 11.13 14.24
N GLU A 74 -10.07 10.15 14.28
CA GLU A 74 -9.70 8.74 14.07
C GLU A 74 -10.83 7.97 13.39
N CYS A 75 -10.47 6.97 12.59
CA CYS A 75 -11.40 6.06 11.95
C CYS A 75 -11.03 4.62 12.24
N ARG A 76 -12.02 3.77 12.48
CA ARG A 76 -11.81 2.33 12.65
C ARG A 76 -12.84 1.54 11.87
N ILE A 77 -12.41 0.42 11.29
CA ILE A 77 -13.34 -0.57 10.72
C ILE A 77 -13.29 -1.81 11.60
N GLU A 78 -14.37 -2.04 12.34
CA GLU A 78 -14.49 -3.22 13.19
C GLU A 78 -15.96 -3.60 13.41
N LYS A 79 -16.21 -4.90 13.63
CA LYS A 79 -17.52 -5.45 14.02
C LYS A 79 -18.67 -5.05 13.07
N GLY A 80 -18.38 -4.89 11.77
CA GLY A 80 -19.40 -4.56 10.76
C GLY A 80 -19.71 -3.07 10.61
N PHE A 81 -18.96 -2.19 11.27
CA PHE A 81 -19.16 -0.74 11.22
C PHE A 81 -17.87 0.00 10.88
N MET A 82 -18.02 1.16 10.25
CA MET A 82 -16.99 2.20 10.17
C MET A 82 -17.28 3.23 11.25
N TRP A 83 -16.35 3.38 12.20
CA TRP A 83 -16.43 4.24 13.37
C TRP A 83 -15.61 5.51 13.15
N PHE A 84 -16.21 6.66 13.40
CA PHE A 84 -15.60 7.98 13.32
C PHE A 84 -15.52 8.58 14.74
N TYR A 85 -14.31 8.83 15.20
CA TYR A 85 -14.03 9.47 16.48
C TYR A 85 -13.76 10.95 16.21
N LEU A 86 -14.64 11.81 16.71
CA LEU A 86 -14.67 13.24 16.45
C LEU A 86 -13.93 14.02 17.55
N ALA A 87 -13.88 15.34 17.41
CA ALA A 87 -13.56 16.21 18.52
C ALA A 87 -14.50 15.98 19.72
N GLU A 88 -14.05 16.39 20.92
CA GLU A 88 -14.86 16.33 22.15
C GLU A 88 -15.34 14.92 22.55
N ASN A 89 -14.65 13.85 22.11
CA ASN A 89 -14.98 12.45 22.39
C ASN A 89 -16.34 11.98 21.85
N GLN A 90 -16.92 12.69 20.89
CA GLN A 90 -18.11 12.21 20.19
C GLN A 90 -17.73 11.05 19.26
N VAL A 91 -18.61 10.05 19.16
CA VAL A 91 -18.41 8.88 18.31
C VAL A 91 -19.63 8.72 17.41
N PHE A 92 -19.37 8.72 16.10
CA PHE A 92 -20.35 8.45 15.06
C PHE A 92 -19.99 7.14 14.35
N LYS A 93 -20.98 6.41 13.83
CA LYS A 93 -20.70 5.19 13.05
C LYS A 93 -21.72 4.97 11.95
N ILE A 94 -21.27 4.41 10.84
CA ILE A 94 -22.12 3.92 9.76
C ILE A 94 -21.92 2.41 9.59
N SER A 95 -22.94 1.75 9.02
CA SER A 95 -22.80 0.34 8.65
C SER A 95 -21.77 0.18 7.53
N LEU A 96 -21.10 -0.98 7.46
CA LEU A 96 -20.20 -1.24 6.33
C LEU A 96 -20.94 -1.27 4.99
N ASP A 97 -22.19 -1.72 4.94
CA ASP A 97 -22.97 -1.72 3.70
C ASP A 97 -23.22 -0.32 3.15
N GLU A 98 -23.34 0.65 4.05
CA GLU A 98 -23.43 2.05 3.66
C GLU A 98 -22.07 2.61 3.21
N ALA A 99 -21.00 2.31 3.97
CA ALA A 99 -19.64 2.70 3.61
C ALA A 99 -19.22 2.12 2.24
N LYS A 100 -19.73 0.94 1.87
CA LYS A 100 -19.45 0.30 0.56
C LYS A 100 -19.78 1.19 -0.64
N ARG A 101 -20.73 2.12 -0.51
CA ARG A 101 -21.04 3.13 -1.55
C ARG A 101 -19.83 4.01 -1.92
N CYS A 102 -18.86 4.11 -1.01
CA CYS A 102 -17.67 4.96 -1.16
C CYS A 102 -16.41 4.18 -1.53
N ILE A 103 -16.48 2.86 -1.68
CA ILE A 103 -15.33 2.02 -2.05
C ILE A 103 -14.84 2.38 -3.45
N ARG A 104 -13.52 2.33 -3.63
CA ARG A 104 -12.91 2.47 -4.95
C ARG A 104 -13.15 1.21 -5.77
N LYS A 105 -13.67 1.36 -7.00
CA LYS A 105 -13.90 0.26 -7.96
C LYS A 105 -12.69 -0.66 -8.19
N SER A 106 -11.47 -0.14 -8.03
CA SER A 106 -10.23 -0.92 -8.12
C SER A 106 -10.08 -1.97 -7.00
N CYS A 107 -10.74 -1.80 -5.85
CA CYS A 107 -10.70 -2.72 -4.72
C CYS A 107 -11.51 -3.99 -4.98
N GLU A 108 -12.60 -3.90 -5.75
CA GLU A 108 -13.50 -5.01 -6.13
C GLU A 108 -12.84 -6.04 -7.08
N ILE A 109 -11.60 -5.79 -7.48
CA ILE A 109 -10.79 -6.67 -8.34
C ILE A 109 -9.40 -6.92 -7.72
N CYS A 110 -9.24 -6.68 -6.41
CA CYS A 110 -7.99 -6.90 -5.68
C CYS A 110 -8.01 -8.25 -4.97
N MET A 111 -7.11 -9.17 -5.31
CA MET A 111 -7.08 -10.51 -4.68
C MET A 111 -6.04 -10.64 -3.56
N ASP A 112 -5.35 -9.55 -3.20
CA ASP A 112 -4.34 -9.56 -2.14
C ASP A 112 -4.89 -8.90 -0.88
N PHE A 113 -5.05 -9.68 0.19
CA PHE A 113 -5.45 -9.20 1.51
C PHE A 113 -4.25 -8.83 2.39
N THR A 114 -3.15 -9.58 2.28
CA THR A 114 -2.07 -9.58 3.27
C THR A 114 -0.76 -8.99 2.76
N SER A 115 -0.76 -8.27 1.65
CA SER A 115 0.45 -7.70 1.02
C SER A 115 1.50 -8.79 0.77
N GLU A 116 1.24 -9.69 -0.16
CA GLU A 116 2.00 -10.94 -0.34
C GLU A 116 3.46 -10.73 -0.77
N LYS A 117 3.83 -9.53 -1.23
CA LYS A 117 5.17 -9.18 -1.74
C LYS A 117 5.96 -8.21 -0.85
N SER A 118 5.57 -8.10 0.42
CA SER A 118 6.30 -7.32 1.42
C SER A 118 7.44 -8.14 2.04
N ASP A 119 8.34 -7.49 2.80
CA ASP A 119 9.28 -8.20 3.69
C ASP A 119 8.58 -8.67 4.96
N ILE A 120 7.68 -7.83 5.47
CA ILE A 120 6.73 -8.14 6.53
C ILE A 120 5.35 -7.57 6.19
N SER A 121 4.30 -8.25 6.62
CA SER A 121 2.94 -7.74 6.56
C SER A 121 2.34 -7.59 7.94
N VAL A 122 1.64 -6.49 8.18
CA VAL A 122 1.08 -6.14 9.49
C VAL A 122 -0.41 -5.82 9.37
N GLY A 123 -1.21 -6.33 10.29
CA GLY A 123 -2.61 -5.92 10.43
C GLY A 123 -3.23 -6.34 11.76
N SER A 124 -4.39 -5.77 12.07
CA SER A 124 -5.10 -6.00 13.33
C SER A 124 -5.67 -7.41 13.48
N VAL A 125 -6.19 -7.96 12.37
CA VAL A 125 -6.90 -9.23 12.35
C VAL A 125 -5.98 -10.37 12.78
N GLY A 126 -6.53 -11.29 13.59
CA GLY A 126 -5.84 -12.48 14.08
C GLY A 126 -5.18 -12.29 15.44
N SER A 127 -5.10 -11.05 15.91
CA SER A 127 -4.53 -10.67 17.19
C SER A 127 -5.57 -10.01 18.11
N PRO A 128 -5.40 -10.07 19.45
CA PRO A 128 -6.29 -9.41 20.39
C PRO A 128 -6.12 -7.88 20.36
N GLU A 129 -7.04 -7.15 21.00
CA GLU A 129 -6.98 -5.70 21.10
C GLU A 129 -5.62 -5.20 21.62
N GLY A 130 -5.08 -4.18 20.95
CA GLY A 130 -3.77 -3.61 21.25
C GLY A 130 -2.59 -4.46 20.78
N TRP A 131 -2.81 -5.52 20.01
CA TRP A 131 -1.80 -6.31 19.30
C TRP A 131 -2.11 -6.30 17.79
N SER A 132 -1.09 -6.49 16.96
CA SER A 132 -1.24 -6.79 15.54
C SER A 132 -0.63 -8.15 15.20
N THR A 133 -1.11 -8.73 14.12
CA THR A 133 -0.47 -9.89 13.50
C THR A 133 0.61 -9.41 12.54
N ILE A 134 1.78 -10.04 12.60
CA ILE A 134 2.89 -9.91 11.65
C ILE A 134 3.01 -11.22 10.86
N ILE A 135 3.04 -11.14 9.53
CA ILE A 135 3.47 -12.21 8.63
C ILE A 135 4.89 -11.85 8.15
N ILE A 136 5.87 -12.66 8.52
CA ILE A 136 7.27 -12.50 8.10
C ILE A 136 7.46 -13.25 6.79
N ARG A 137 7.96 -12.58 5.74
CA ARG A 137 8.05 -13.13 4.38
C ARG A 137 9.47 -13.25 3.85
N SER A 138 10.38 -12.40 4.30
CA SER A 138 11.78 -12.41 3.88
C SER A 138 12.74 -12.49 5.06
N GLU A 139 13.99 -12.89 4.82
CA GLU A 139 15.05 -12.84 5.83
C GLU A 139 15.32 -11.42 6.31
N LYS A 140 15.14 -10.41 5.43
CA LYS A 140 15.21 -9.00 5.82
C LYS A 140 14.11 -8.65 6.83
N GLY A 141 12.88 -9.09 6.57
CA GLY A 141 11.76 -8.92 7.47
C GLY A 141 11.94 -9.65 8.80
N ARG A 142 12.49 -10.86 8.77
CA ARG A 142 12.83 -11.64 9.96
C ARG A 142 13.85 -10.91 10.83
N ASN A 143 14.95 -10.47 10.24
CA ASN A 143 16.00 -9.71 10.93
C ASN A 143 15.46 -8.40 11.52
N LEU A 144 14.55 -7.71 10.83
CA LEU A 144 13.91 -6.50 11.36
C LEU A 144 13.13 -6.81 12.64
N VAL A 145 12.26 -7.83 12.61
CA VAL A 145 11.39 -8.21 13.74
C VAL A 145 12.21 -8.72 14.93
N ASP A 146 13.12 -9.66 14.69
CA ASP A 146 13.92 -10.31 15.74
C ASP A 146 14.79 -9.27 16.48
N ASN A 147 15.41 -8.34 15.75
CA ASN A 147 16.22 -7.29 16.36
C ASN A 147 15.38 -6.22 17.06
N ALA A 148 14.22 -5.84 16.51
CA ALA A 148 13.29 -4.91 17.16
C ALA A 148 12.77 -5.48 18.48
N GLU A 149 12.45 -6.78 18.52
CA GLU A 149 12.07 -7.47 19.77
C GLU A 149 13.24 -7.52 20.76
N LYS A 150 14.44 -7.90 20.31
CA LYS A 150 15.64 -7.95 21.16
C LYS A 150 15.98 -6.59 21.79
N LYS A 151 15.72 -5.50 21.08
CA LYS A 151 15.91 -4.12 21.58
C LYS A 151 14.70 -3.56 22.32
N GLY A 152 13.64 -4.34 22.48
CA GLY A 152 12.47 -3.99 23.28
C GLY A 152 11.49 -3.03 22.59
N TYR A 153 11.61 -2.76 21.29
CA TYR A 153 10.66 -1.92 20.55
C TYR A 153 9.28 -2.58 20.47
N ILE A 154 9.26 -3.91 20.35
CA ILE A 154 8.05 -4.73 20.31
C ILE A 154 8.17 -5.93 21.26
N LYS A 155 7.01 -6.51 21.59
CA LYS A 155 6.88 -7.83 22.24
C LYS A 155 6.14 -8.76 21.31
N THR A 156 6.55 -10.01 21.20
CA THR A 156 5.86 -11.00 20.36
C THR A 156 5.27 -12.16 21.15
N LYS A 157 4.32 -12.86 20.54
CA LYS A 157 3.76 -14.14 21.00
C LYS A 157 3.20 -14.93 19.80
N PRO A 158 2.96 -16.24 19.93
CA PRO A 158 2.28 -17.00 18.89
C PRO A 158 0.88 -16.44 18.58
N VAL A 159 0.49 -16.48 17.30
CA VAL A 159 -0.92 -16.24 16.90
C VAL A 159 -1.76 -17.43 17.36
N THR A 160 -3.00 -17.16 17.76
CA THR A 160 -3.96 -18.21 18.16
C THR A 160 -4.58 -18.89 16.94
N ASP A 161 -4.93 -20.17 17.03
CA ASP A 161 -5.60 -20.89 15.94
C ASP A 161 -6.90 -20.21 15.49
N LYS A 162 -7.65 -19.63 16.42
CA LYS A 162 -8.87 -18.86 16.12
C LYS A 162 -8.54 -17.61 15.29
N GLY A 163 -7.45 -16.93 15.64
CA GLY A 163 -6.96 -15.77 14.92
C GLY A 163 -6.50 -16.11 13.51
N LEU A 164 -5.75 -17.22 13.37
CA LEU A 164 -5.28 -17.71 12.08
C LEU A 164 -6.46 -18.08 11.15
N LYS A 165 -7.41 -18.87 11.64
CA LYS A 165 -8.62 -19.25 10.89
C LYS A 165 -9.44 -18.04 10.45
N LEU A 166 -9.54 -17.00 11.30
CA LEU A 166 -10.23 -15.77 10.92
C LEU A 166 -9.51 -15.06 9.76
N MET A 167 -8.19 -14.96 9.83
CA MET A 167 -7.40 -14.36 8.75
C MET A 167 -7.53 -15.15 7.44
N GLU A 168 -7.47 -16.48 7.50
CA GLU A 168 -7.60 -17.35 6.33
C GLU A 168 -8.96 -17.15 5.67
N ARG A 169 -10.02 -17.11 6.49
CA ARG A 169 -11.38 -16.84 6.02
C ARG A 169 -11.50 -15.48 5.33
N LEU A 170 -11.00 -14.39 5.93
CA LEU A 170 -11.07 -13.06 5.31
C LEU A 170 -10.27 -12.98 4.00
N ALA A 171 -9.09 -13.60 3.95
CA ALA A 171 -8.28 -13.66 2.74
C ALA A 171 -9.00 -14.43 1.62
N PHE A 172 -9.63 -15.55 1.97
CA PHE A 172 -10.43 -16.35 1.03
C PHE A 172 -11.69 -15.63 0.57
N GLU A 173 -12.44 -15.00 1.48
CA GLU A 173 -13.63 -14.19 1.16
C GLU A 173 -13.24 -13.09 0.16
N LYS A 174 -12.16 -12.33 0.42
CA LYS A 174 -11.67 -11.31 -0.52
C LYS A 174 -11.33 -11.87 -1.90
N LYS A 175 -10.58 -12.98 -1.96
CA LYS A 175 -10.18 -13.60 -3.23
C LYS A 175 -11.40 -14.10 -4.01
N SER A 176 -12.31 -14.80 -3.34
CA SER A 176 -13.49 -15.42 -3.98
C SER A 176 -14.52 -14.40 -4.45
N GLU A 177 -14.84 -13.38 -3.66
CA GLU A 177 -15.76 -12.31 -4.02
C GLU A 177 -15.23 -11.51 -5.21
N ASN A 178 -13.96 -11.08 -5.16
CA ASN A 178 -13.37 -10.29 -6.23
C ASN A 178 -13.14 -11.13 -7.50
N LEU A 179 -12.88 -12.44 -7.38
CA LEU A 179 -12.84 -13.34 -8.55
C LEU A 179 -14.22 -13.46 -9.23
N SER A 180 -15.30 -13.50 -8.44
CA SER A 180 -16.67 -13.51 -8.97
C SER A 180 -16.99 -12.22 -9.72
N GLU A 181 -16.63 -11.06 -9.16
CA GLU A 181 -16.84 -9.76 -9.80
C GLU A 181 -16.01 -9.61 -11.09
N ILE A 182 -14.77 -10.12 -11.10
CA ILE A 182 -13.93 -10.18 -12.31
C ILE A 182 -14.65 -10.97 -13.41
N LYS A 183 -15.03 -12.22 -13.13
CA LYS A 183 -15.73 -13.10 -14.10
C LYS A 183 -17.01 -12.46 -14.63
N LYS A 184 -17.79 -11.82 -13.74
CA LYS A 184 -19.03 -11.14 -14.12
C LYS A 184 -18.77 -10.02 -15.13
N ARG A 185 -17.79 -9.16 -14.87
CA ARG A 185 -17.46 -8.02 -15.74
C ARG A 185 -16.93 -8.48 -17.11
N GLU A 186 -16.09 -9.53 -17.13
CA GLU A 186 -15.59 -10.16 -18.36
C GLU A 186 -16.71 -10.70 -19.24
N ASN A 187 -17.75 -11.27 -18.62
CA ASN A 187 -18.89 -11.83 -19.34
C ASN A 187 -19.81 -10.77 -19.98
N VAL A 188 -19.90 -9.54 -19.45
CA VAL A 188 -20.93 -8.60 -19.88
C VAL A 188 -20.52 -7.69 -21.03
N SER A 189 -19.33 -7.07 -21.07
CA SER A 189 -18.93 -6.23 -22.23
C SER A 189 -17.49 -5.69 -22.17
N ARG A 190 -16.76 -5.82 -21.06
CA ARG A 190 -15.42 -5.24 -20.93
C ARG A 190 -14.49 -6.33 -20.41
N PRO A 191 -13.41 -6.70 -21.12
CA PRO A 191 -12.30 -7.37 -20.49
C PRO A 191 -11.92 -6.55 -19.26
N VAL A 192 -12.15 -7.09 -18.06
CA VAL A 192 -11.52 -6.48 -16.90
C VAL A 192 -10.08 -6.82 -17.07
N LEU A 193 -9.25 -5.80 -17.11
CA LEU A 193 -7.81 -5.99 -17.07
C LEU A 193 -7.47 -6.21 -15.60
N TYR A 194 -8.00 -7.33 -15.10
CA TYR A 194 -7.75 -7.80 -13.75
C TYR A 194 -6.31 -8.31 -13.77
N TRP A 195 -5.59 -7.94 -12.71
CA TRP A 195 -4.25 -8.39 -12.35
C TRP A 195 -3.69 -9.42 -13.35
N ARG A 196 -3.13 -8.93 -14.47
CA ARG A 196 -2.86 -9.80 -15.63
C ARG A 196 -1.58 -10.58 -15.32
N VAL A 197 -1.73 -11.62 -14.51
CA VAL A 197 -0.62 -12.50 -14.19
C VAL A 197 -0.22 -13.24 -15.44
N MET A 198 1.05 -13.16 -15.79
CA MET A 198 1.60 -13.81 -16.97
C MET A 198 2.95 -14.47 -16.67
N PRO A 199 3.38 -15.46 -17.48
CA PRO A 199 4.71 -16.03 -17.36
C PRO A 199 5.77 -14.94 -17.39
N SER A 200 6.71 -14.96 -16.44
CA SER A 200 7.70 -13.88 -16.28
C SER A 200 8.57 -13.69 -17.53
N GLU A 201 8.81 -14.76 -18.28
CA GLU A 201 9.55 -14.76 -19.55
C GLU A 201 8.86 -13.96 -20.66
N ASN A 202 7.54 -13.85 -20.64
CA ASN A 202 6.77 -13.12 -21.66
C ASN A 202 6.45 -11.68 -21.24
N TYR A 203 6.79 -11.29 -20.01
CA TYR A 203 6.32 -10.02 -19.45
C TYR A 203 6.85 -8.80 -20.21
N LEU A 204 8.16 -8.76 -20.46
CA LEU A 204 8.78 -7.60 -21.11
C LEU A 204 8.31 -7.43 -22.56
N ASP A 205 8.15 -8.54 -23.30
CA ASP A 205 7.67 -8.51 -24.69
C ASP A 205 6.25 -7.96 -24.81
N GLU A 206 5.41 -8.18 -23.80
CA GLU A 206 4.02 -7.69 -23.79
C GLU A 206 3.92 -6.21 -23.39
N VAL A 207 4.76 -5.75 -22.47
CA VAL A 207 4.69 -4.37 -21.95
C VAL A 207 5.62 -3.40 -22.68
N SER A 208 6.58 -3.89 -23.47
CA SER A 208 7.63 -3.05 -24.06
C SER A 208 7.08 -1.93 -24.94
N ASP A 209 6.03 -2.23 -25.69
CA ASP A 209 5.46 -1.33 -26.70
C ASP A 209 4.30 -0.49 -26.17
N SER A 210 3.91 -0.72 -24.91
CA SER A 210 2.79 -0.01 -24.27
C SER A 210 3.20 1.37 -23.79
N GLN A 211 2.39 2.39 -24.08
CA GLN A 211 2.62 3.77 -23.66
C GLN A 211 1.55 4.27 -22.67
N PHE A 212 1.60 5.56 -22.33
CA PHE A 212 0.59 6.15 -21.43
C PHE A 212 -0.83 6.04 -21.97
N ILE A 213 -1.03 6.06 -23.30
CA ILE A 213 -2.36 5.91 -23.89
C ILE A 213 -2.95 4.52 -23.60
N ASP A 214 -2.13 3.48 -23.64
CA ASP A 214 -2.52 2.12 -23.27
C ASP A 214 -2.81 2.05 -21.78
N LEU A 215 -1.94 2.61 -20.92
CA LEU A 215 -2.22 2.70 -19.49
C LEU A 215 -3.55 3.42 -19.20
N LYS A 216 -3.84 4.48 -19.96
CA LYS A 216 -5.07 5.25 -19.82
C LYS A 216 -6.29 4.41 -20.19
N GLY A 217 -6.28 3.74 -21.33
CA GLY A 217 -7.37 2.84 -21.75
C GLY A 217 -7.51 1.63 -20.82
N ASP A 218 -6.39 0.98 -20.54
CA ASP A 218 -6.35 -0.31 -19.86
C ASP A 218 -6.64 -0.23 -18.35
N VAL A 219 -6.27 0.87 -17.71
CA VAL A 219 -6.34 0.97 -16.25
C VAL A 219 -7.15 2.18 -15.80
N ILE A 220 -6.91 3.35 -16.37
CA ILE A 220 -7.45 4.61 -15.83
C ILE A 220 -8.94 4.75 -16.19
N ASP A 221 -9.29 4.64 -17.46
CA ASP A 221 -10.65 4.90 -17.96
C ASP A 221 -11.66 3.81 -17.55
N ILE A 222 -11.19 2.58 -17.31
CA ILE A 222 -12.02 1.50 -16.78
C ILE A 222 -12.17 1.54 -15.24
N GLY A 223 -11.48 2.47 -14.56
CA GLY A 223 -11.55 2.62 -13.11
C GLY A 223 -10.70 1.64 -12.30
N GLY A 224 -9.70 1.00 -12.93
CA GLY A 224 -8.74 0.11 -12.28
C GLY A 224 -7.64 0.82 -11.49
N CYS A 225 -7.43 2.13 -11.71
CA CYS A 225 -6.39 2.91 -11.05
C CYS A 225 -6.50 2.93 -9.52
N VAL A 226 -5.46 2.43 -8.84
CA VAL A 226 -5.34 2.43 -7.37
C VAL A 226 -4.80 3.73 -6.78
N LEU A 227 -4.46 4.72 -7.63
CA LEU A 227 -3.93 6.03 -7.25
C LEU A 227 -2.67 5.96 -6.35
N CYS A 228 -1.74 5.04 -6.65
CA CYS A 228 -0.49 4.89 -5.87
C CYS A 228 0.60 5.89 -6.26
N GLY A 229 0.56 6.46 -7.46
CA GLY A 229 1.57 7.41 -7.95
C GLY A 229 2.80 6.79 -8.63
N ALA A 230 2.83 5.48 -8.85
CA ALA A 230 3.99 4.81 -9.46
C ALA A 230 4.29 5.33 -10.87
N CYS A 231 3.25 5.53 -11.70
CA CYS A 231 3.37 6.14 -13.02
C CYS A 231 3.94 7.57 -12.99
N LEU A 232 3.66 8.35 -11.95
CA LEU A 232 4.21 9.70 -11.77
C LEU A 232 5.69 9.63 -11.43
N LEU A 233 6.09 8.70 -10.55
CA LEU A 233 7.48 8.54 -10.14
C LEU A 233 8.35 7.96 -11.26
N ALA A 234 7.85 6.97 -12.00
CA ALA A 234 8.55 6.31 -13.09
C ALA A 234 8.64 7.15 -14.38
N CYS A 235 7.87 8.24 -14.49
CA CYS A 235 7.87 9.07 -15.70
C CYS A 235 9.16 9.90 -15.79
N PRO A 236 10.03 9.65 -16.80
CA PRO A 236 11.32 10.34 -16.93
C PRO A 236 11.17 11.81 -17.31
N GLU A 237 10.14 12.14 -18.11
CA GLU A 237 9.89 13.51 -18.59
C GLU A 237 9.07 14.37 -17.61
N ASP A 238 8.67 13.81 -16.46
CA ASP A 238 7.79 14.48 -15.48
C ASP A 238 6.45 15.03 -16.06
N ILE A 239 5.97 14.44 -17.15
CA ILE A 239 4.69 14.84 -17.77
C ILE A 239 3.47 14.23 -17.08
N VAL A 240 3.61 13.12 -16.34
CA VAL A 240 2.50 12.48 -15.61
C VAL A 240 2.24 13.22 -14.30
N LYS A 241 1.05 13.83 -14.18
CA LYS A 241 0.62 14.58 -13.00
C LYS A 241 -0.60 13.93 -12.35
N ILE A 242 -0.67 14.03 -11.02
CA ILE A 242 -1.81 13.59 -10.21
C ILE A 242 -2.23 14.77 -9.34
N LYS A 243 -3.40 15.35 -9.63
CA LYS A 243 -4.03 16.38 -8.80
C LYS A 243 -4.84 15.73 -7.69
N ASP A 244 -6.05 15.23 -8.00
CA ASP A 244 -6.94 14.65 -6.97
C ASP A 244 -7.54 13.27 -7.28
N ARG A 245 -7.74 12.90 -8.55
CA ARG A 245 -8.54 11.70 -8.87
C ARG A 245 -7.80 10.62 -9.67
N LYS A 246 -7.08 11.02 -10.71
CA LYS A 246 -6.43 10.10 -11.66
C LYS A 246 -5.14 10.72 -12.23
N PRO A 247 -4.21 9.89 -12.71
CA PRO A 247 -3.07 10.36 -13.50
C PRO A 247 -3.53 10.97 -14.83
N GLU A 248 -2.93 12.09 -15.20
CA GLU A 248 -3.10 12.77 -16.48
C GLU A 248 -1.71 13.21 -16.99
N ILE A 249 -1.54 13.33 -18.30
CA ILE A 249 -0.30 13.84 -18.88
C ILE A 249 -0.43 15.32 -19.26
N SER A 250 0.67 16.06 -19.09
CA SER A 250 0.85 17.43 -19.53
C SER A 250 2.15 17.52 -20.33
N GLY A 251 2.07 17.24 -21.63
CA GLY A 251 3.21 17.17 -22.54
C GLY A 251 3.12 15.97 -23.49
N GLU A 252 4.15 15.78 -24.30
CA GLU A 252 4.25 14.66 -25.24
C GLU A 252 5.12 13.54 -24.67
N CYS A 253 4.61 12.31 -24.70
CA CYS A 253 5.34 11.14 -24.24
C CYS A 253 6.35 10.72 -25.31
N PRO A 254 7.63 10.50 -24.98
CA PRO A 254 8.62 10.05 -25.96
C PRO A 254 8.18 8.74 -26.64
N PRO A 255 8.39 8.59 -27.96
CA PRO A 255 8.13 7.33 -28.65
C PRO A 255 8.87 6.16 -27.99
N GLY A 256 8.19 5.03 -27.78
CA GLY A 256 8.76 3.85 -27.15
C GLY A 256 8.91 3.92 -25.61
N CYS A 257 8.50 5.01 -24.97
CA CYS A 257 8.48 5.07 -23.50
C CYS A 257 7.31 4.25 -22.92
N ASN A 258 7.63 3.34 -22.01
CA ASN A 258 6.71 2.40 -21.36
C ASN A 258 6.76 2.41 -19.82
N ALA A 259 7.59 3.27 -19.23
CA ALA A 259 7.90 3.29 -17.80
C ALA A 259 6.66 3.30 -16.90
N CYS A 260 5.66 4.13 -17.25
CA CYS A 260 4.42 4.23 -16.48
C CYS A 260 3.53 2.97 -16.55
N TYR A 261 3.59 2.24 -17.67
CA TYR A 261 2.84 1.00 -17.89
C TYR A 261 3.49 -0.15 -17.11
N VAL A 262 4.82 -0.25 -17.16
CA VAL A 262 5.63 -1.22 -16.39
C VAL A 262 5.47 -1.01 -14.88
N ALA A 263 5.50 0.24 -14.42
CA ALA A 263 5.36 0.57 -12.99
C ALA A 263 3.96 0.33 -12.41
N CYS A 264 2.94 0.15 -13.26
CA CYS A 264 1.56 0.07 -12.82
C CYS A 264 1.23 -1.32 -12.23
N PRO A 265 0.72 -1.43 -11.00
CA PRO A 265 0.35 -2.72 -10.40
C PRO A 265 -0.95 -3.33 -10.97
N ARG A 266 -1.53 -2.70 -12.01
CA ARG A 266 -2.84 -3.04 -12.59
C ARG A 266 -2.78 -3.30 -14.10
N THR A 267 -1.59 -3.30 -14.68
CA THR A 267 -1.36 -3.80 -16.04
C THR A 267 -1.06 -5.30 -15.95
N TYR A 268 0.01 -5.77 -16.60
CA TYR A 268 0.55 -7.10 -16.40
C TYR A 268 1.43 -7.17 -15.17
N VAL A 269 1.36 -8.31 -14.48
CA VAL A 269 2.22 -8.60 -13.33
C VAL A 269 2.83 -9.98 -13.55
N PRO A 270 4.15 -10.12 -13.59
CA PRO A 270 4.81 -11.43 -13.69
C PRO A 270 4.36 -12.40 -12.59
N GLU A 271 4.31 -13.70 -12.90
CA GLU A 271 3.88 -14.73 -11.95
C GLU A 271 4.78 -14.88 -10.72
N ASN A 272 6.08 -14.56 -10.86
CA ASN A 272 7.01 -14.49 -9.74
C ASN A 272 6.70 -13.32 -8.78
N ILE A 273 6.05 -12.25 -9.27
CA ILE A 273 5.59 -11.13 -8.44
C ILE A 273 4.16 -11.36 -7.93
N SER A 274 3.30 -12.05 -8.66
CA SER A 274 1.97 -12.41 -8.16
C SER A 274 1.52 -13.73 -8.75
N SER A 275 1.17 -14.68 -7.89
CA SER A 275 0.65 -15.96 -8.36
C SER A 275 -0.85 -15.90 -8.61
N ARG A 276 -1.30 -16.37 -9.78
CA ARG A 276 -2.69 -16.81 -9.98
C ARG A 276 -2.91 -18.08 -9.16
N GLY A 277 -3.72 -18.01 -8.10
CA GLY A 277 -4.30 -19.22 -7.54
C GLY A 277 -4.53 -19.24 -6.04
N GLU A 278 -5.47 -20.09 -5.68
CA GLU A 278 -6.03 -20.35 -4.35
C GLU A 278 -5.09 -21.12 -3.42
N LYS A 279 -3.85 -21.45 -3.84
CA LYS A 279 -3.00 -22.44 -3.16
C LYS A 279 -2.64 -22.06 -1.70
N SER A 280 -2.61 -20.77 -1.38
CA SER A 280 -2.42 -20.29 0.00
C SER A 280 -3.17 -18.96 0.21
N PRO A 281 -3.98 -18.82 1.27
CA PRO A 281 -4.67 -17.57 1.59
C PRO A 281 -3.70 -16.40 1.86
N PHE A 282 -2.45 -16.69 2.21
CA PHE A 282 -1.47 -15.68 2.61
C PHE A 282 -0.27 -15.57 1.66
N GLY A 283 -0.25 -16.31 0.55
CA GLY A 283 0.95 -16.48 -0.27
C GLY A 283 2.07 -17.19 0.52
N ASP A 284 3.32 -16.98 0.09
CA ASP A 284 4.50 -17.53 0.76
C ASP A 284 4.90 -16.70 1.97
N TYR A 285 5.28 -17.37 3.06
CA TYR A 285 5.75 -16.75 4.28
C TYR A 285 6.67 -17.68 5.09
N ILE A 286 7.49 -17.08 5.95
CA ILE A 286 8.39 -17.77 6.89
C ILE A 286 7.66 -18.08 8.19
N LYS A 287 6.97 -17.09 8.77
CA LYS A 287 6.31 -17.23 10.08
C LYS A 287 5.19 -16.21 10.28
N ILE A 288 4.17 -16.57 11.05
CA ILE A 288 3.11 -15.66 11.50
C ILE A 288 3.19 -15.54 13.03
N ILE A 289 3.20 -14.30 13.55
CA ILE A 289 3.28 -14.00 14.98
C ILE A 289 2.34 -12.84 15.35
N SER A 290 2.00 -12.73 16.63
CA SER A 290 1.31 -11.56 17.19
C SER A 290 2.35 -10.67 17.85
N ALA A 291 2.25 -9.35 17.65
CA ALA A 291 3.18 -8.37 18.20
C ALA A 291 2.45 -7.15 18.78
N LYS A 292 3.11 -6.47 19.72
CA LYS A 292 2.66 -5.22 20.31
C LYS A 292 3.85 -4.30 20.54
N ALA A 293 3.71 -3.01 20.20
CA ALA A 293 4.72 -2.01 20.53
C ALA A 293 4.83 -1.81 22.05
N SER A 294 6.06 -1.72 22.55
CA SER A 294 6.31 -1.57 23.99
C SER A 294 6.09 -0.14 24.49
N ILE A 295 6.40 0.85 23.64
CA ILE A 295 6.47 2.27 24.03
C ILE A 295 5.41 3.10 23.30
N ILE A 296 4.98 2.65 22.12
CA ILE A 296 4.11 3.43 21.25
C ILE A 296 2.66 2.96 21.41
N HIS A 297 1.79 3.88 21.82
CA HIS A 297 0.35 3.67 21.78
C HIS A 297 -0.17 4.06 20.40
N GLY A 298 -0.93 3.17 19.76
CA GLY A 298 -1.54 3.43 18.45
C GLY A 298 -2.59 2.40 18.10
N GLN A 299 -3.32 2.70 17.02
CA GLN A 299 -4.16 1.72 16.30
C GLN A 299 -3.37 0.43 16.07
N ASP A 300 -4.03 -0.71 16.26
CA ASP A 300 -3.46 -2.03 16.02
C ASP A 300 -2.16 -2.30 16.78
N GLY A 301 -2.00 -1.74 17.98
CA GLY A 301 -0.84 -2.01 18.83
C GLY A 301 0.47 -1.34 18.41
N GLY A 302 0.44 -0.38 17.48
CA GLY A 302 1.58 0.51 17.17
C GLY A 302 2.81 -0.16 16.54
N VAL A 303 2.68 -1.41 16.08
CA VAL A 303 3.79 -2.25 15.63
C VAL A 303 4.53 -1.65 14.43
N VAL A 304 3.81 -1.17 13.41
CA VAL A 304 4.43 -0.56 12.22
C VAL A 304 5.29 0.64 12.61
N THR A 305 4.76 1.54 13.43
CA THR A 305 5.50 2.71 13.93
C THR A 305 6.74 2.28 14.72
N ALA A 306 6.63 1.27 15.59
CA ALA A 306 7.76 0.79 16.37
C ALA A 306 8.86 0.17 15.50
N LEU A 307 8.49 -0.62 14.49
CA LEU A 307 9.43 -1.23 13.56
C LEU A 307 10.15 -0.20 12.68
N LEU A 308 9.44 0.81 12.17
CA LEU A 308 10.06 1.93 11.45
C LEU A 308 10.96 2.77 12.36
N SER A 309 10.52 3.04 13.59
CA SER A 309 11.32 3.80 14.57
C SER A 309 12.63 3.08 14.86
N TYR A 310 12.59 1.76 15.04
CA TYR A 310 13.78 0.92 15.13
C TYR A 310 14.62 1.00 13.85
N ALA A 311 14.01 0.82 12.68
CA ALA A 311 14.73 0.78 11.42
C ALA A 311 15.52 2.07 11.13
N LEU A 312 14.94 3.23 11.45
CA LEU A 312 15.60 4.54 11.34
C LEU A 312 16.66 4.74 12.43
N ALA A 313 16.34 4.47 13.69
CA ALA A 313 17.26 4.70 14.82
C ALA A 313 18.53 3.85 14.72
N ASP A 314 18.39 2.61 14.23
CA ASP A 314 19.50 1.68 14.05
C ASP A 314 20.15 1.75 12.66
N LYS A 315 19.70 2.67 11.79
CA LYS A 315 20.20 2.81 10.41
C LYS A 315 20.10 1.51 9.59
N VAL A 316 19.05 0.73 9.84
CA VAL A 316 18.64 -0.36 8.93
C VAL A 316 18.22 0.25 7.59
N VAL A 317 17.56 1.41 7.65
CA VAL A 317 17.21 2.27 6.53
C VAL A 317 17.57 3.71 6.85
N ASP A 318 17.74 4.54 5.81
CA ASP A 318 18.04 5.96 5.92
C ASP A 318 16.75 6.79 5.99
N GLU A 319 15.70 6.38 5.26
CA GLU A 319 14.43 7.11 5.16
C GLU A 319 13.23 6.18 5.30
N ALA A 320 12.09 6.73 5.71
CA ALA A 320 10.81 6.06 5.76
C ALA A 320 9.78 6.81 4.90
N LEU A 321 9.13 6.08 3.99
CA LEU A 321 7.99 6.52 3.20
C LEU A 321 6.70 6.11 3.92
N VAL A 322 6.02 7.09 4.50
CA VAL A 322 4.80 6.92 5.31
C VAL A 322 3.65 7.76 4.74
N VAL A 323 2.43 7.48 5.22
CA VAL A 323 1.23 8.25 4.91
C VAL A 323 0.75 8.94 6.17
N ASP A 324 0.80 10.27 6.16
CA ASP A 324 0.29 11.13 7.20
C ASP A 324 -1.05 11.76 6.79
N LYS A 325 -1.59 12.63 7.63
CA LYS A 325 -2.77 13.44 7.38
C LYS A 325 -2.33 14.82 6.89
N ASN A 326 -3.07 15.38 5.94
CA ASN A 326 -2.88 16.78 5.57
C ASN A 326 -3.33 17.69 6.73
N ILE A 327 -2.57 18.76 7.00
CA ILE A 327 -2.83 19.67 8.14
C ILE A 327 -4.15 20.45 7.94
N GLU A 328 -4.47 20.84 6.72
CA GLU A 328 -5.67 21.61 6.37
C GLU A 328 -6.89 20.72 6.10
N GLU A 329 -6.63 19.48 5.63
CA GLU A 329 -7.62 18.44 5.39
C GLU A 329 -7.24 17.16 6.17
N PRO A 330 -7.55 17.07 7.48
CA PRO A 330 -7.08 16.01 8.40
C PRO A 330 -7.34 14.56 7.96
N TRP A 331 -8.21 14.36 6.98
CA TRP A 331 -8.54 13.05 6.43
C TRP A 331 -8.07 12.81 5.01
N LYS A 332 -7.55 13.83 4.34
CA LYS A 332 -6.89 13.67 3.05
C LYS A 332 -5.48 13.12 3.34
N PRO A 333 -5.19 11.88 2.95
CA PRO A 333 -3.88 11.30 3.25
C PRO A 333 -2.81 11.99 2.40
N GLU A 334 -1.67 12.24 3.01
CA GLU A 334 -0.51 12.87 2.38
C GLU A 334 0.72 11.99 2.57
N ALA A 335 1.46 11.80 1.49
CA ALA A 335 2.68 10.99 1.51
C ALA A 335 3.83 11.82 2.06
N LYS A 336 4.67 11.21 2.89
CA LYS A 336 5.85 11.85 3.46
C LYS A 336 7.05 10.90 3.42
N LEU A 337 8.15 11.38 2.87
CA LEU A 337 9.47 10.75 2.95
C LEU A 337 10.25 11.48 4.06
N THR A 338 10.73 10.75 5.06
CA THR A 338 11.34 11.35 6.25
C THR A 338 12.47 10.51 6.83
N ARG A 339 13.44 11.20 7.45
CA ARG A 339 14.53 10.61 8.27
C ARG A 339 14.20 10.64 9.76
N ASN A 340 13.13 11.33 10.16
CA ASN A 340 12.83 11.65 11.55
C ASN A 340 11.83 10.65 12.13
N VAL A 341 12.21 10.02 13.24
CA VAL A 341 11.32 9.10 13.99
C VAL A 341 10.05 9.81 14.46
N GLU A 342 10.12 11.10 14.83
CA GLU A 342 8.95 11.87 15.24
C GLU A 342 7.89 11.97 14.15
N ASP A 343 8.30 12.10 12.89
CA ASP A 343 7.37 12.15 11.76
C ASP A 343 6.68 10.80 11.56
N VAL A 344 7.40 9.69 11.77
CA VAL A 344 6.83 8.34 11.74
C VAL A 344 5.79 8.15 12.85
N VAL A 345 6.06 8.66 14.05
CA VAL A 345 5.12 8.61 15.18
C VAL A 345 3.88 9.45 14.91
N LYS A 346 4.03 10.67 14.36
CA LYS A 346 2.91 11.54 13.97
C LYS A 346 2.03 10.91 12.89
N ALA A 347 2.65 10.23 11.93
CA ALA A 347 1.96 9.52 10.85
C ALA A 347 1.27 8.22 11.30
N ALA A 348 1.27 7.86 12.59
CA ALA A 348 0.59 6.67 13.09
C ALA A 348 -0.95 6.73 12.88
N GLY A 349 -1.58 5.55 12.96
CA GLY A 349 -3.02 5.39 12.79
C GLY A 349 -3.46 5.19 11.33
N THR A 350 -4.62 4.57 11.17
CA THR A 350 -5.13 4.13 9.86
C THR A 350 -5.74 5.27 9.06
N LYS A 351 -5.45 5.30 7.76
CA LYS A 351 -6.04 6.23 6.79
C LYS A 351 -6.77 5.41 5.74
N TYR A 352 -8.10 5.46 5.74
CA TYR A 352 -8.94 4.69 4.81
C TYR A 352 -9.24 5.47 3.52
N SER A 353 -8.24 6.18 2.98
CA SER A 353 -8.34 6.77 1.65
C SER A 353 -7.09 6.55 0.81
N ALA A 354 -7.24 6.65 -0.51
CA ALA A 354 -6.13 6.44 -1.44
C ALA A 354 -5.12 7.59 -1.37
N CYS A 355 -3.83 7.23 -1.41
CA CYS A 355 -2.72 8.17 -1.36
C CYS A 355 -1.73 7.86 -2.50
N PRO A 356 -1.36 8.86 -3.33
CA PRO A 356 -0.29 8.72 -4.31
C PRO A 356 1.08 8.72 -3.60
N ILE A 357 1.36 7.64 -2.85
CA ILE A 357 2.51 7.54 -1.94
C ILE A 357 3.85 7.81 -2.62
N PHE A 358 4.01 7.35 -3.86
CA PHE A 358 5.25 7.54 -4.62
C PHE A 358 5.50 9.00 -5.03
N LYS A 359 4.51 9.90 -4.90
CA LYS A 359 4.69 11.33 -5.14
C LYS A 359 5.75 11.94 -4.20
N ALA A 360 5.82 11.47 -2.94
CA ALA A 360 6.80 11.97 -1.98
C ALA A 360 8.25 11.55 -2.28
N MET A 361 8.45 10.56 -3.17
CA MET A 361 9.78 10.15 -3.61
C MET A 361 10.27 10.92 -4.84
N LYS A 362 9.40 11.70 -5.48
CA LYS A 362 9.80 12.50 -6.63
C LYS A 362 10.55 13.72 -6.12
N LYS A 363 11.83 13.84 -6.47
CA LYS A 363 12.62 15.05 -6.18
C LYS A 363 11.95 16.22 -6.89
N ILE A 364 11.57 17.24 -6.13
CA ILE A 364 11.17 18.53 -6.69
C ILE A 364 12.49 19.24 -6.94
N GLU A 365 12.88 19.35 -8.22
CA GLU A 365 14.03 20.15 -8.63
C GLU A 365 13.76 21.64 -8.50
#